data_AF-A0A8H6BW50-F1
#
_entry.id   AF-A0A8H6BW50-F1
#
_cell.length_a   1.000
_cell.length_b   1.000
_cell.length_c   1.000
_cell.angle_alpha   90.00
_cell.angle_beta   90.00
_cell.angle_gamma   90.00
#
_symmetry.space_group_name_H-M   'P 1'
#
loop_
_entity.id
_entity.type
_entity.pdbx_description
1 polymer ?
#
loop_
_entity_poly.entity_id
_entity_poly.type
_entity_poly.pdbx_seq_one_letter_code
_entity_poly.pdbx_strand_id
1 'polypeptide(L)'
;MHQFQFENHKPYYPQDFPWSYDGWQYNKLVGEANQIKASKLPKSQVSVQQSEKNYSVIFNANKCDWTNLRNMVLLMKYSKMDRKTIKKDSGQPDFAQYDGPERIINSVHDLLQTTKSVENDITDVNEQQSNFVNDGTIEDNARLYSDSSGTDIHCVGFVTTGAMNLNLGKYSGIGTIIAQKWLIEENGHKLYVRNPGKSKVYSVSFRVI
;
A
#
# COMPACT_ATOMS: atom_id res chain seq x y z
N MET A 1 25.67 3.11 -2.12
CA MET A 1 25.52 1.91 -1.27
C MET A 1 24.10 1.34 -1.31
N HIS A 2 23.06 2.19 -1.23
CA HIS A 2 21.65 1.78 -1.38
C HIS A 2 21.36 0.99 -2.69
N GLN A 3 21.64 1.59 -3.85
CA GLN A 3 21.48 0.95 -5.17
C GLN A 3 22.15 -0.45 -5.24
N PHE A 4 23.35 -0.59 -4.69
CA PHE A 4 24.09 -1.85 -4.69
C PHE A 4 23.40 -2.93 -3.83
N GLN A 5 22.81 -2.56 -2.70
CA GLN A 5 22.05 -3.52 -1.89
C GLN A 5 20.75 -3.92 -2.59
N PHE A 6 20.03 -2.95 -3.17
CA PHE A 6 18.83 -3.20 -3.98
C PHE A 6 19.09 -4.17 -5.14
N GLU A 7 20.14 -3.95 -5.92
CA GLU A 7 20.51 -4.81 -7.06
C GLU A 7 20.87 -6.24 -6.63
N ASN A 8 21.29 -6.41 -5.38
CA ASN A 8 21.59 -7.70 -4.75
C ASN A 8 20.41 -8.25 -3.93
N HIS A 9 19.19 -7.70 -4.08
CA HIS A 9 17.98 -8.15 -3.38
C HIS A 9 18.08 -8.07 -1.85
N LYS A 10 18.87 -7.12 -1.34
CA LYS A 10 19.05 -6.88 0.09
C LYS A 10 18.35 -5.59 0.50
N PRO A 11 17.51 -5.63 1.54
CA PRO A 11 16.88 -4.43 2.09
C PRO A 11 17.94 -3.54 2.73
N TYR A 12 17.77 -2.23 2.57
CA TYR A 12 18.68 -1.21 3.11
C TYR A 12 18.03 -0.47 4.27
N TYR A 13 18.71 -0.47 5.41
CA TYR A 13 18.27 0.29 6.58
C TYR A 13 18.64 1.78 6.43
N PRO A 14 17.74 2.74 6.76
CA PRO A 14 16.42 2.53 7.38
C PRO A 14 15.24 2.41 6.40
N GLN A 15 15.47 2.72 5.12
CA GLN A 15 14.44 2.88 4.08
C GLN A 15 13.47 1.70 3.94
N ASP A 16 14.00 0.47 3.93
CA ASP A 16 13.21 -0.74 3.67
C ASP A 16 12.64 -1.38 4.95
N PHE A 17 12.78 -0.74 6.11
CA PHE A 17 12.40 -1.29 7.42
C PHE A 17 11.26 -0.48 8.08
N PRO A 18 10.03 -0.53 7.54
CA PRO A 18 8.92 0.33 7.96
C PRO A 18 8.40 0.09 9.39
N TRP A 19 8.74 -1.04 9.99
CA TRP A 19 8.44 -1.35 11.40
C TRP A 19 9.46 -0.74 12.38
N SER A 20 10.63 -0.34 11.89
CA SER A 20 11.62 0.34 12.72
C SER A 20 11.24 1.80 12.91
N TYR A 21 11.57 2.37 14.06
CA TYR A 21 11.34 3.79 14.33
C TYR A 21 11.98 4.68 13.26
N ASP A 22 13.23 4.37 12.89
CA ASP A 22 13.97 5.16 11.90
C ASP A 22 13.40 5.02 10.48
N GLY A 23 12.95 3.82 10.10
CA GLY A 23 12.27 3.61 8.83
C GLY A 23 10.93 4.35 8.76
N TRP A 24 10.19 4.38 9.87
CA TRP A 24 8.96 5.16 9.98
C TRP A 24 9.22 6.67 9.85
N GLN A 25 10.20 7.20 10.57
CA GLN A 25 10.61 8.61 10.46
C GLN A 25 11.10 8.94 9.05
N TYR A 26 11.90 8.06 8.44
CA TYR A 26 12.39 8.23 7.08
C TYR A 26 11.23 8.33 6.08
N ASN A 27 10.28 7.39 6.11
CA ASN A 27 9.11 7.39 5.24
C ASN A 27 8.25 8.66 5.42
N LYS A 28 8.12 9.15 6.66
CA LYS A 28 7.45 10.42 6.95
C LYS A 28 8.15 11.60 6.29
N LEU A 29 9.47 11.72 6.45
CA LEU A 29 10.28 12.78 5.87
C LEU A 29 10.24 12.76 4.34
N VAL A 30 10.30 11.58 3.71
CA VAL A 30 10.14 11.43 2.26
C VAL A 30 8.75 11.93 1.82
N GLY A 31 7.70 11.58 2.56
CA GLY A 31 6.35 12.07 2.32
C GLY A 31 6.25 13.61 2.36
N GLU A 32 6.84 14.23 3.37
CA GLU A 32 6.89 15.69 3.52
C GLU A 32 7.69 16.35 2.39
N ALA A 33 8.85 15.81 2.03
CA ALA A 33 9.66 16.30 0.92
C ALA A 33 8.90 16.24 -0.42
N ASN A 34 8.19 15.14 -0.67
CA ASN A 34 7.35 14.96 -1.85
C ASN A 34 6.16 15.95 -1.87
N GLN A 35 5.55 16.23 -0.72
CA GLN A 35 4.51 17.25 -0.60
C GLN A 35 5.05 18.67 -0.86
N ILE A 36 6.22 19.00 -0.34
CA ILE A 36 6.89 20.28 -0.62
C ILE A 36 7.18 20.39 -2.12
N LYS A 37 7.70 19.33 -2.74
CA LYS A 37 7.91 19.30 -4.20
C LYS A 37 6.60 19.52 -4.96
N ALA A 38 5.51 18.86 -4.55
CA ALA A 38 4.20 19.02 -5.16
C ALA A 38 3.63 20.44 -4.98
N SER A 39 3.86 21.08 -3.83
CA SER A 39 3.40 22.46 -3.56
C SER A 39 4.07 23.51 -4.45
N LYS A 40 5.27 23.20 -4.97
CA LYS A 40 6.02 24.06 -5.89
C LYS A 40 5.61 23.88 -7.36
N LEU A 41 4.74 22.90 -7.67
CA LEU A 41 4.25 22.70 -9.02
C LEU A 41 3.35 23.87 -9.45
N PRO A 42 3.41 24.29 -10.73
CA PRO A 42 2.46 25.26 -11.25
C PRO A 42 1.04 24.69 -11.20
N LYS A 43 0.03 25.57 -11.05
CA LYS A 43 -1.39 25.18 -10.93
C LYS A 43 -1.92 24.36 -12.12
N SER A 44 -1.28 24.45 -13.28
CA SER A 44 -1.61 23.68 -14.48
C SER A 44 -1.16 22.22 -14.41
N GLN A 45 -0.25 21.87 -13.50
CA GLN A 45 0.25 20.51 -13.32
C GLN A 45 -0.46 19.81 -12.17
N VAL A 46 -0.80 18.54 -12.41
CA VAL A 46 -1.46 17.68 -11.43
C VAL A 46 -0.41 17.02 -10.57
N SER A 47 -0.52 17.16 -9.26
CA SER A 47 0.35 16.45 -8.32
C SER A 47 0.04 14.95 -8.30
N VAL A 48 1.03 14.13 -7.93
CA VAL A 48 0.85 12.68 -7.80
C VAL A 48 -0.30 12.34 -6.84
N GLN A 49 -0.42 13.08 -5.72
CA GLN A 49 -1.53 12.92 -4.78
C GLN A 49 -2.90 13.25 -5.36
N GLN A 50 -3.01 14.27 -6.21
CA GLN A 50 -4.27 14.58 -6.89
C GLN A 50 -4.65 13.49 -7.89
N SER A 51 -3.67 12.96 -8.64
CA SER A 51 -3.91 11.83 -9.56
C SER A 51 -4.34 10.58 -8.79
N GLU A 52 -3.70 10.30 -7.65
CA GLU A 52 -3.99 9.12 -6.84
C GLU A 52 -5.42 9.09 -6.29
N LYS A 53 -6.05 10.26 -6.05
CA LYS A 53 -7.45 10.33 -5.59
C LYS A 53 -8.44 9.70 -6.57
N ASN A 54 -8.07 9.48 -7.82
CA ASN A 54 -8.89 8.78 -8.80
C ASN A 54 -8.89 7.26 -8.59
N TYR A 55 -7.95 6.72 -7.81
CA TYR A 55 -7.71 5.29 -7.65
C TYR A 55 -7.76 4.83 -6.19
N SER A 56 -7.39 5.70 -5.25
CA SER A 56 -7.35 5.43 -3.82
C SER A 56 -8.06 6.52 -3.04
N VAL A 57 -8.90 6.09 -2.10
CA VAL A 57 -9.65 6.96 -1.19
C VAL A 57 -8.85 7.21 0.10
N ILE A 58 -8.09 6.20 0.54
CA ILE A 58 -7.43 6.22 1.86
C ILE A 58 -5.92 6.43 1.78
N PHE A 59 -5.22 6.01 0.72
CA PHE A 59 -3.76 5.99 0.74
C PHE A 59 -3.13 7.30 0.24
N ASN A 60 -2.10 7.75 0.97
CA ASN A 60 -1.25 8.86 0.55
C ASN A 60 -0.33 8.44 -0.61
N ALA A 61 -0.25 9.23 -1.68
CA ALA A 61 0.56 8.94 -2.85
C ALA A 61 2.05 9.27 -2.66
N ASN A 62 2.37 10.13 -1.70
CA ASN A 62 3.71 10.67 -1.49
C ASN A 62 4.57 9.82 -0.53
N LYS A 63 3.97 8.84 0.14
CA LYS A 63 4.61 7.95 1.13
C LYS A 63 3.96 6.57 1.11
N CYS A 64 4.63 5.56 1.67
CA CYS A 64 4.00 4.29 2.01
C CYS A 64 3.12 4.48 3.25
N ASP A 65 1.80 4.41 3.08
CA ASP A 65 0.85 4.79 4.12
C ASP A 65 0.47 3.60 5.02
N TRP A 66 1.45 3.16 5.81
CA TRP A 66 1.34 1.98 6.68
C TRP A 66 0.23 2.10 7.73
N THR A 67 0.00 3.29 8.28
CA THR A 67 -1.04 3.54 9.29
C THR A 67 -2.43 3.20 8.74
N ASN A 68 -2.79 3.74 7.57
CA ASN A 68 -4.07 3.43 6.94
C ASN A 68 -4.19 1.95 6.56
N LEU A 69 -3.09 1.33 6.12
CA LEU A 69 -3.09 -0.09 5.78
C LEU A 69 -3.31 -0.99 7.02
N ARG A 70 -2.61 -0.73 8.12
CA ARG A 70 -2.76 -1.46 9.40
C ARG A 70 -4.16 -1.28 9.98
N ASN A 71 -4.65 -0.04 10.02
CA ASN A 71 -5.99 0.29 10.49
C ASN A 71 -7.06 -0.41 9.65
N MET A 72 -6.94 -0.39 8.32
CA MET A 72 -7.86 -1.11 7.44
C MET A 72 -7.87 -2.62 7.73
N VAL A 73 -6.69 -3.25 7.83
CA VAL A 73 -6.59 -4.70 8.10
C VAL A 73 -7.23 -5.07 9.43
N LEU A 74 -7.03 -4.26 10.48
CA LEU A 74 -7.64 -4.53 11.77
C LEU A 74 -9.16 -4.33 11.72
N LEU A 75 -9.64 -3.23 11.14
CA LEU A 75 -11.07 -2.95 11.04
C LEU A 75 -11.79 -4.04 10.24
N MET A 76 -11.17 -4.59 9.19
CA MET A 76 -11.69 -5.76 8.48
C MET A 76 -11.83 -6.99 9.37
N LYS A 77 -10.83 -7.28 10.22
CA LYS A 77 -10.91 -8.38 11.20
C LYS A 77 -12.05 -8.14 12.20
N TYR A 78 -12.18 -6.92 12.71
CA TYR A 78 -13.20 -6.55 13.68
C TYR A 78 -14.62 -6.64 13.10
N SER A 79 -14.82 -6.12 11.89
CA SER A 79 -16.11 -6.17 11.19
C SER A 79 -16.44 -7.54 10.59
N LYS A 80 -15.55 -8.53 10.75
CA LYS A 80 -15.68 -9.88 10.15
C LYS A 80 -15.88 -9.84 8.63
N MET A 81 -15.40 -8.78 7.98
CA MET A 81 -15.41 -8.66 6.53
C MET A 81 -14.25 -9.46 5.95
N ASP A 82 -14.55 -10.35 5.01
CA ASP A 82 -13.54 -11.10 4.27
C ASP A 82 -13.33 -10.49 2.88
N ARG A 83 -12.05 -10.29 2.52
CA ARG A 83 -11.64 -9.82 1.19
C ARG A 83 -12.16 -10.71 0.07
N LYS A 84 -12.38 -12.00 0.34
CA LYS A 84 -12.90 -12.98 -0.64
C LYS A 84 -14.40 -12.81 -0.92
N THR A 85 -15.18 -12.35 0.05
CA THR A 85 -16.66 -12.21 -0.06
C THR A 85 -17.11 -10.81 -0.41
N ILE A 86 -16.25 -9.81 -0.25
CA ILE A 86 -16.50 -8.45 -0.70
C ILE A 86 -16.57 -8.45 -2.23
N LYS A 87 -17.79 -8.51 -2.76
CA LYS A 87 -18.05 -8.25 -4.17
C LYS A 87 -17.61 -6.83 -4.47
N LYS A 88 -17.02 -6.62 -5.65
CA LYS A 88 -16.70 -5.28 -6.18
C LYS A 88 -17.83 -4.33 -5.83
N ASP A 89 -17.46 -3.28 -5.11
CA ASP A 89 -18.33 -2.25 -4.56
C ASP A 89 -19.45 -1.90 -5.55
N SER A 90 -20.71 -1.92 -5.09
CA SER A 90 -21.84 -1.48 -5.91
C SER A 90 -21.80 0.04 -6.15
N GLY A 91 -20.84 0.76 -5.54
CA GLY A 91 -20.59 2.18 -5.76
C GLY A 91 -21.74 3.07 -5.30
N GLN A 92 -22.72 2.49 -4.59
CA GLN A 92 -23.82 3.25 -4.04
C GLN A 92 -23.42 3.74 -2.64
N PRO A 93 -23.41 5.06 -2.41
CA PRO A 93 -23.16 5.59 -1.08
C PRO A 93 -24.27 5.12 -0.14
N ASP A 94 -23.93 4.27 0.82
CA ASP A 94 -24.82 3.89 1.90
C ASP A 94 -24.71 4.91 3.05
N PHE A 95 -25.81 5.14 3.75
CA PHE A 95 -25.82 6.06 4.89
C PHE A 95 -25.15 5.41 6.10
N ALA A 96 -24.33 6.19 6.81
CA ALA A 96 -23.65 5.71 8.01
C ALA A 96 -24.67 5.29 9.08
N GLN A 97 -24.53 4.06 9.56
CA GLN A 97 -25.32 3.50 10.66
C GLN A 97 -24.50 3.53 11.95
N TYR A 98 -25.18 3.78 13.07
CA TYR A 98 -24.56 3.90 14.38
C TYR A 98 -25.28 3.04 15.41
N ASP A 99 -24.53 2.43 16.31
CA ASP A 99 -25.00 1.82 17.54
C ASP A 99 -24.49 2.67 18.71
N GLY A 100 -25.33 3.60 19.19
CA GLY A 100 -24.90 4.63 20.14
C GLY A 100 -23.81 5.55 19.55
N PRO A 101 -22.65 5.74 20.22
CA PRO A 101 -21.55 6.54 19.70
C PRO A 101 -20.69 5.79 18.67
N GLU A 102 -20.87 4.47 18.51
CA GLU A 102 -20.04 3.63 17.66
C GLU A 102 -20.62 3.53 16.24
N ARG A 103 -19.78 3.68 15.23
CA ARG A 103 -20.17 3.47 13.83
C ARG A 103 -20.18 1.98 13.51
N ILE A 104 -21.27 1.50 12.91
CA ILE A 104 -21.39 0.12 12.44
C ILE A 104 -20.72 0.01 11.08
N ILE A 105 -19.79 -0.94 10.92
CA ILE A 105 -19.07 -1.19 9.66
C ILE A 105 -19.76 -2.34 8.91
N ASN A 106 -20.68 -1.99 8.02
CA ASN A 106 -21.45 -2.95 7.21
C ASN A 106 -21.07 -2.95 5.73
N SER A 107 -20.46 -1.87 5.25
CA SER A 107 -20.04 -1.73 3.85
C SER A 107 -18.54 -1.46 3.69
N VAL A 108 -18.03 -1.65 2.47
CA VAL A 108 -16.66 -1.24 2.10
C VAL A 108 -16.50 0.27 2.25
N HIS A 109 -17.53 1.05 1.91
CA HIS A 109 -17.51 2.49 2.09
C HIS A 109 -17.32 2.88 3.56
N ASP A 110 -18.09 2.27 4.48
CA ASP A 110 -17.95 2.52 5.92
C ASP A 110 -16.55 2.16 6.42
N LEU A 111 -16.02 1.03 5.98
CA LEU A 111 -14.68 0.58 6.32
C LEU A 111 -13.63 1.62 5.90
N LEU A 112 -13.68 2.11 4.66
CA LEU A 112 -12.72 3.08 4.13
C LEU A 112 -12.84 4.44 4.83
N GLN A 113 -14.07 4.91 5.09
CA GLN A 113 -14.28 6.17 5.82
C GLN A 113 -13.80 6.07 7.27
N THR A 114 -14.08 4.94 7.94
CA THR A 114 -13.64 4.71 9.31
C THR A 114 -12.12 4.61 9.39
N THR A 115 -11.50 3.89 8.45
CA THR A 115 -10.03 3.80 8.34
C THR A 115 -9.42 5.20 8.26
N LYS A 116 -9.97 6.06 7.39
CA LYS A 116 -9.48 7.43 7.19
C LYS A 116 -9.63 8.32 8.44
N SER A 117 -10.64 8.06 9.28
CA SER A 117 -10.84 8.82 10.52
C SER A 117 -9.93 8.38 11.68
N VAL A 118 -9.35 7.18 11.61
CA VAL A 118 -8.45 6.69 12.66
C VAL A 118 -7.04 7.18 12.38
N GLU A 119 -6.61 8.20 13.12
CA GLU A 119 -5.29 8.81 12.95
C GLU A 119 -4.16 8.02 13.62
N ASN A 120 -4.48 7.29 14.70
CA ASN A 120 -3.49 6.51 15.44
C ASN A 120 -3.33 5.12 14.84
N ASP A 121 -2.10 4.60 14.88
CA ASP A 121 -1.80 3.26 14.44
C ASP A 121 -2.23 2.23 15.48
N ILE A 122 -2.79 1.10 15.03
CA ILE A 122 -3.17 0.00 15.92
C ILE A 122 -2.15 -1.13 15.77
N THR A 123 -1.45 -1.44 16.87
CA THR A 123 -0.08 -1.99 16.86
C THR A 123 0.07 -3.51 16.76
N ASP A 124 -0.90 -4.27 16.25
CA ASP A 124 -0.87 -5.75 16.25
C ASP A 124 -0.83 -6.38 14.84
N VAL A 125 0.14 -5.97 14.02
CA VAL A 125 0.27 -6.49 12.66
C VAL A 125 1.67 -7.03 12.38
N ASN A 126 1.75 -8.32 12.05
CA ASN A 126 2.98 -8.95 11.58
C ASN A 126 3.27 -8.49 10.14
N GLU A 127 4.53 -8.14 9.86
CA GLU A 127 4.98 -7.66 8.55
C GLU A 127 6.09 -8.57 7.99
N GLN A 128 6.16 -8.69 6.67
CA GLN A 128 7.14 -9.53 5.97
C GLN A 128 7.75 -8.77 4.79
N GLN A 129 9.08 -8.79 4.68
CA GLN A 129 9.79 -8.24 3.54
C GLN A 129 9.70 -9.20 2.34
N SER A 130 9.64 -8.62 1.15
CA SER A 130 9.57 -9.38 -0.09
C SER A 130 10.22 -8.62 -1.24
N ASN A 131 10.84 -9.38 -2.14
CA ASN A 131 11.29 -8.90 -3.43
C ASN A 131 10.19 -9.11 -4.47
N PHE A 132 10.04 -8.16 -5.37
CA PHE A 132 9.06 -8.18 -6.46
C PHE A 132 9.79 -8.01 -7.79
N VAL A 133 9.42 -8.81 -8.79
CA VAL A 133 9.95 -8.70 -10.16
C VAL A 133 8.78 -8.62 -11.14
N ASN A 134 8.91 -7.72 -12.12
CA ASN A 134 7.89 -7.44 -13.11
C ASN A 134 8.51 -7.07 -14.47
N ASP A 135 7.77 -7.28 -15.54
CA ASP A 135 8.07 -6.79 -16.89
C ASP A 135 7.60 -5.33 -17.10
N GLY A 136 6.69 -4.83 -16.25
CA GLY A 136 6.27 -3.42 -16.19
C GLY A 136 7.22 -2.51 -15.40
N THR A 137 6.78 -1.28 -15.13
CA THR A 137 7.55 -0.33 -14.29
C THR A 137 7.13 -0.46 -12.82
N ILE A 138 8.09 -0.51 -11.91
CA ILE A 138 7.87 -0.46 -10.46
C ILE A 138 8.62 0.77 -9.94
N GLU A 139 7.92 1.62 -9.20
CA GLU A 139 8.44 2.84 -8.59
C GLU A 139 8.33 2.77 -7.06
N ASP A 140 9.06 3.66 -6.39
CA ASP A 140 8.91 3.87 -4.95
C ASP A 140 7.46 4.23 -4.58
N ASN A 141 7.02 3.80 -3.40
CA ASN A 141 5.65 3.97 -2.90
C ASN A 141 4.56 3.27 -3.73
N ALA A 142 4.93 2.34 -4.62
CA ALA A 142 3.94 1.53 -5.31
C ALA A 142 3.12 0.68 -4.33
N ARG A 143 1.85 0.45 -4.66
CA ARG A 143 0.92 -0.35 -3.85
C ARG A 143 0.96 -1.79 -4.32
N LEU A 144 0.96 -2.71 -3.37
CA LEU A 144 0.84 -4.15 -3.61
C LEU A 144 -0.57 -4.59 -3.30
N TYR A 145 -1.17 -5.36 -4.20
CA TYR A 145 -2.54 -5.85 -4.10
C TYR A 145 -2.59 -7.36 -4.24
N SER A 146 -3.54 -7.98 -3.54
CA SER A 146 -3.83 -9.41 -3.67
C SER A 146 -4.73 -9.76 -4.85
N ASP A 147 -5.33 -8.76 -5.48
CA ASP A 147 -6.20 -8.93 -6.64
C ASP A 147 -5.88 -7.91 -7.75
N SER A 148 -6.19 -8.31 -8.98
CA SER A 148 -6.01 -7.53 -10.21
C SER A 148 -6.82 -6.24 -10.29
N SER A 149 -7.87 -6.09 -9.48
CA SER A 149 -8.68 -4.87 -9.46
C SER A 149 -7.95 -3.63 -8.94
N GLY A 150 -6.89 -3.80 -8.15
CA GLY A 150 -6.09 -2.68 -7.62
C GLY A 150 -6.86 -1.74 -6.69
N THR A 151 -7.94 -2.20 -6.06
CA THR A 151 -8.73 -1.41 -5.12
C THR A 151 -8.11 -1.40 -3.72
N ASP A 152 -8.38 -0.34 -2.95
CA ASP A 152 -7.77 -0.14 -1.63
C ASP A 152 -7.93 -1.34 -0.69
N ILE A 153 -9.09 -2.00 -0.73
CA ILE A 153 -9.38 -3.14 0.15
C ILE A 153 -8.50 -4.37 -0.09
N HIS A 154 -8.02 -4.53 -1.31
CA HIS A 154 -7.10 -5.60 -1.67
C HIS A 154 -5.64 -5.20 -1.50
N CYS A 155 -5.34 -3.98 -1.03
CA CYS A 155 -3.98 -3.58 -0.72
C CYS A 155 -3.45 -4.40 0.45
N VAL A 156 -2.23 -4.93 0.27
CA VAL A 156 -1.55 -5.82 1.23
C VAL A 156 -0.20 -5.28 1.67
N GLY A 157 0.30 -4.24 1.02
CA GLY A 157 1.64 -3.73 1.29
C GLY A 157 2.06 -2.63 0.33
N PHE A 158 3.30 -2.20 0.48
CA PHE A 158 3.91 -1.19 -0.36
C PHE A 158 5.32 -1.57 -0.77
N VAL A 159 5.74 -1.07 -1.93
CA VAL A 159 7.12 -1.08 -2.40
C VAL A 159 7.84 0.11 -1.78
N THR A 160 8.87 -0.15 -0.98
CA THR A 160 9.72 0.88 -0.36
C THR A 160 10.77 1.38 -1.34
N THR A 161 11.37 0.47 -2.10
CA THR A 161 12.40 0.75 -3.10
C THR A 161 12.03 0.09 -4.43
N GLY A 162 11.70 0.87 -5.45
CA GLY A 162 11.30 0.40 -6.78
C GLY A 162 12.13 1.07 -7.87
N ALA A 163 12.89 0.26 -8.62
CA ALA A 163 13.75 0.76 -9.69
C ALA A 163 14.05 -0.30 -10.75
N MET A 164 14.71 0.10 -11.83
CA MET A 164 15.28 -0.85 -12.79
C MET A 164 16.47 -1.57 -12.15
N ASN A 165 16.39 -2.90 -12.04
CA ASN A 165 17.50 -3.72 -11.58
C ASN A 165 18.37 -4.12 -12.77
N LEU A 166 19.58 -3.58 -12.79
CA LEU A 166 20.51 -3.74 -13.89
C LEU A 166 21.06 -5.17 -14.00
N ASN A 167 21.13 -5.93 -12.90
CA ASN A 167 21.52 -7.34 -12.91
C ASN A 167 20.46 -8.24 -13.55
N LEU A 168 19.18 -7.86 -13.47
CA LEU A 168 18.06 -8.61 -14.04
C LEU A 168 17.64 -8.11 -15.43
N GLY A 169 17.98 -6.86 -15.77
CA GLY A 169 17.47 -6.18 -16.96
C GLY A 169 15.96 -5.88 -16.89
N LYS A 170 15.37 -5.91 -15.69
CA LYS A 170 13.93 -5.73 -15.44
C LYS A 170 13.71 -4.78 -14.27
N TYR A 171 12.52 -4.21 -14.15
CA TYR A 171 12.16 -3.49 -12.93
C TYR A 171 11.90 -4.49 -11.81
N SER A 172 12.47 -4.19 -10.64
CA SER A 172 12.20 -4.90 -9.41
C SER A 172 11.86 -3.94 -8.29
N GLY A 173 11.32 -4.48 -7.20
CA GLY A 173 11.03 -3.74 -6.00
C GLY A 173 11.42 -4.51 -4.75
N ILE A 174 11.86 -3.81 -3.73
CA ILE A 174 11.85 -4.26 -2.35
C ILE A 174 10.62 -3.62 -1.71
N GLY A 175 9.86 -4.43 -0.98
CA GLY A 175 8.69 -3.93 -0.28
C GLY A 175 8.32 -4.81 0.90
N THR A 176 7.32 -4.36 1.64
CA THR A 176 6.82 -5.05 2.81
C THR A 176 5.33 -5.34 2.61
N ILE A 177 4.91 -6.54 2.97
CA ILE A 177 3.51 -6.97 3.00
C ILE A 177 3.09 -7.24 4.44
N ILE A 178 1.82 -6.98 4.74
CA ILE A 178 1.22 -7.45 5.99
C ILE A 178 1.06 -8.96 5.91
N ALA A 179 1.63 -9.65 6.89
CA ALA A 179 1.62 -11.09 7.02
C ALA A 179 0.21 -11.56 7.37
N GLN A 180 -0.52 -12.03 6.37
CA GLN A 180 -1.81 -12.69 6.56
C GLN A 180 -1.64 -14.16 6.22
N LYS A 181 -2.20 -15.04 7.06
CA LYS A 181 -2.06 -16.50 6.94
C LYS A 181 -2.37 -16.99 5.53
N TRP A 182 -3.48 -16.53 4.96
CA TRP A 182 -3.91 -16.88 3.61
C TRP A 182 -2.96 -16.37 2.51
N LEU A 183 -2.18 -15.32 2.75
CA LEU A 183 -1.24 -14.77 1.76
C LEU A 183 0.10 -15.51 1.75
N ILE A 184 0.53 -16.03 2.91
CA ILE A 184 1.83 -16.66 3.11
C ILE A 184 1.76 -18.19 2.96
N GLU A 185 0.72 -18.83 3.51
CA GLU A 185 0.66 -20.30 3.62
C GLU A 185 -0.07 -20.96 2.44
N GLU A 186 -0.98 -20.25 1.76
CA GLU A 186 -1.66 -20.79 0.57
C GLU A 186 -0.74 -20.60 -0.65
N ASN A 187 -0.28 -21.70 -1.24
CA ASN A 187 0.58 -21.68 -2.43
C ASN A 187 -0.13 -21.05 -3.64
N GLY A 188 0.62 -20.28 -4.45
CA GLY A 188 0.20 -19.86 -5.78
C GLY A 188 -0.44 -18.47 -5.89
N HIS A 189 -0.43 -17.67 -4.82
CA HIS A 189 -0.92 -16.30 -4.89
C HIS A 189 -0.07 -15.43 -5.82
N LYS A 190 -0.74 -14.69 -6.69
CA LYS A 190 -0.12 -13.65 -7.51
C LYS A 190 -0.37 -12.32 -6.81
N LEU A 191 0.68 -11.53 -6.67
CA LEU A 191 0.55 -10.14 -6.26
C LEU A 191 0.45 -9.26 -7.48
N TYR A 192 -0.15 -8.10 -7.29
CA TYR A 192 -0.30 -7.08 -8.31
C TYR A 192 0.28 -5.78 -7.80
N VAL A 193 0.96 -5.03 -8.67
CA VAL A 193 1.57 -3.74 -8.33
C VAL A 193 0.92 -2.61 -9.12
N ARG A 194 0.68 -1.47 -8.47
CA ARG A 194 0.25 -0.22 -9.10
C ARG A 194 1.09 0.94 -8.57
N ASN A 195 1.66 1.72 -9.48
CA ASN A 195 2.41 2.91 -9.11
C ASN A 195 1.44 4.04 -8.69
N PRO A 196 1.83 4.91 -7.73
CA PRO A 196 0.99 6.01 -7.27
C PRO A 196 0.61 6.94 -8.42
N GLY A 197 -0.66 7.33 -8.48
CA GLY A 197 -1.18 8.22 -9.52
C GLY A 197 -1.27 7.60 -10.92
N LYS A 198 -1.05 6.29 -11.08
CA LYS A 198 -1.20 5.56 -12.34
C LYS A 198 -2.32 4.52 -12.24
N SER A 199 -3.02 4.28 -13.35
CA SER A 199 -4.11 3.29 -13.46
C SER A 199 -3.64 1.87 -13.75
N LYS A 200 -2.44 1.71 -14.34
CA LYS A 200 -1.97 0.39 -14.80
C LYS A 200 -1.57 -0.48 -13.61
N VAL A 201 -2.18 -1.66 -13.56
CA VAL A 201 -1.89 -2.71 -12.59
C VAL A 201 -1.15 -3.84 -13.30
N TYR A 202 -0.08 -4.34 -12.71
CA TYR A 202 0.75 -5.40 -13.28
C TYR A 202 0.83 -6.59 -12.33
N SER A 203 0.79 -7.82 -12.86
CA SER A 203 1.10 -9.00 -12.04
C SER A 203 2.58 -9.07 -11.74
N VAL A 204 2.95 -9.41 -10.50
CA VAL A 204 4.34 -9.55 -10.08
C VAL A 204 4.60 -10.93 -9.49
N SER A 205 5.80 -11.44 -9.76
CA SER A 205 6.35 -12.57 -9.02
C SER A 205 7.05 -12.03 -7.78
N PHE A 206 6.86 -12.69 -6.64
CA PHE A 206 7.48 -12.26 -5.39
C PHE A 206 8.17 -13.40 -4.66
N ARG A 207 9.14 -13.02 -3.82
CA ARG A 207 9.86 -13.94 -2.92
C ARG A 207 10.00 -13.27 -1.56
N VAL A 208 9.57 -13.96 -0.52
CA VAL A 208 9.78 -13.55 0.88
C VAL A 208 11.27 -13.70 1.23
N ILE A 209 11.82 -12.70 1.92
CA ILE A 209 13.25 -12.59 2.29
C ILE A 209 13.41 -12.81 3.78
#